data_AF-A0A0J6SJ35-F1
#
_entry.id   AF-A0A0J6SJ35-F1
#
_cell.length_a   1.000
_cell.length_b   1.000
_cell.length_c   1.000
_cell.angle_alpha   90.00
_cell.angle_beta   90.00
_cell.angle_gamma   90.00
#
_symmetry.space_group_name_H-M   'P 1'
#
loop_
_entity.id
_entity.type
_entity.pdbx_description
1 polymer ?
#
loop_
_entity_poly.entity_id
_entity_poly.type
_entity_poly.pdbx_seq_one_letter_code
_entity_poly.pdbx_strand_id
1 'polypeptide(L)' 'MQAAFREHHGLQCGYCTPGTIMPAVDLVRRKGNALDEHTIRHELEGHIRRCTGYHNIVKAIASSAEAMAAEPQKVAAE' A
#
# COMPACT_ATOMS: atom_id res chain seq x y z
N MET A 1 6.10 -1.03 2.87
CA MET A 1 4.62 -1.20 2.84
C MET A 1 4.00 -1.29 4.24
N GLN A 2 4.29 -2.34 5.03
CA GLN A 2 3.67 -2.50 6.36
C GLN A 2 3.92 -1.33 7.32
N ALA A 3 5.14 -0.78 7.35
CA ALA A 3 5.50 0.38 8.17
C ALA A 3 4.61 1.59 7.83
N ALA A 4 4.49 1.95 6.55
CA ALA A 4 3.65 3.05 6.09
C ALA A 4 2.16 2.86 6.47
N PHE A 5 1.62 1.63 6.40
CA PHE A 5 0.24 1.38 6.83
C PHE A 5 0.05 1.65 8.33
N ARG A 6 1.08 1.45 9.15
CA ARG A 6 1.06 1.80 10.57
C ARG A 6 1.16 3.32 10.78
N GLU A 7 2.12 3.96 10.11
CA GLU A 7 2.41 5.39 10.25
C GLU A 7 1.26 6.29 9.77
N HIS A 8 0.59 5.89 8.69
CA HIS A 8 -0.50 6.67 8.09
C HIS A 8 -1.89 6.26 8.59
N HIS A 9 -1.99 5.42 9.63
CA HIS A 9 -3.26 4.86 10.09
C HIS A 9 -4.07 4.19 8.95
N GLY A 10 -3.37 3.42 8.11
CA GLY A 10 -3.93 2.68 6.96
C GLY A 10 -4.67 1.39 7.33
N LEU A 11 -4.83 1.10 8.62
CA LEU A 11 -5.65 0.00 9.15
C LEU A 11 -6.33 0.36 10.47
N GLN A 12 -7.43 -0.35 10.76
CA GLN A 12 -8.10 -0.35 12.06
C GLN A 12 -8.32 -1.80 12.51
N CYS A 13 -9.41 -2.45 12.08
CA CYS A 13 -9.72 -3.84 12.44
C CYS A 13 -8.73 -4.88 11.87
N GLY A 14 -7.88 -4.48 10.91
CA GLY A 14 -6.85 -5.34 10.33
C GLY A 14 -7.33 -6.37 9.29
N TYR A 15 -8.63 -6.70 9.24
CA TYR A 15 -9.15 -7.80 8.43
C TYR A 15 -8.76 -7.75 6.94
N CYS A 16 -8.95 -6.59 6.31
CA CYS A 16 -8.64 -6.36 4.90
C CYS A 16 -7.16 -6.00 4.63
N THR A 17 -6.35 -5.82 5.68
CA THR A 17 -4.99 -5.28 5.56
C THR A 17 -4.05 -6.22 4.79
N PRO A 18 -3.99 -7.55 5.08
CA PRO A 18 -3.15 -8.47 4.31
C PRO A 18 -3.54 -8.47 2.83
N GLY A 19 -4.84 -8.55 2.54
CA GLY A 19 -5.38 -8.52 1.18
C GLY A 19 -5.11 -7.21 0.43
N THR A 20 -4.88 -6.10 1.13
CA THR A 20 -4.47 -4.83 0.50
C THR A 20 -2.96 -4.72 0.30
N ILE A 21 -2.17 -5.19 1.27
CA ILE A 21 -0.71 -5.02 1.25
C ILE A 21 -0.07 -5.78 0.09
N MET A 22 -0.51 -7.01 -0.17
CA MET A 22 0.03 -7.84 -1.25
C MET A 22 -0.12 -7.17 -2.64
N PRO A 23 -1.31 -6.76 -3.08
CA PRO A 23 -1.48 -6.07 -4.36
C PRO A 23 -0.88 -4.66 -4.35
N ALA A 24 -0.78 -3.97 -3.21
CA ALA A 24 -0.08 -2.68 -3.15
C ALA A 24 1.43 -2.83 -3.42
N VAL A 25 2.06 -3.91 -2.94
CA VAL A 25 3.46 -4.21 -3.26
C VAL A 25 3.62 -4.54 -4.74
N ASP A 26 2.71 -5.35 -5.29
CA ASP A 26 2.70 -5.67 -6.72
C ASP A 26 2.47 -4.44 -7.61
N LEU A 27 1.57 -3.54 -7.22
CA LEU A 27 1.30 -2.27 -7.88
C LEU A 27 2.58 -1.44 -8.04
N VAL A 28 3.35 -1.26 -6.96
CA VAL A 28 4.61 -0.51 -7.00
C VAL A 28 5.63 -1.19 -7.91
N ARG A 29 5.68 -2.52 -7.94
CA ARG A 29 6.57 -3.27 -8.85
C ARG A 29 6.19 -3.11 -10.32
N ARG A 30 4.90 -3.07 -10.64
CA ARG A 30 4.40 -2.96 -12.02
C ARG A 30 4.43 -1.54 -12.56
N LYS A 31 4.05 -0.56 -11.74
CA LYS A 31 3.82 0.84 -12.16
C LYS A 31 4.90 1.80 -11.67
N GLY A 32 5.85 1.32 -10.88
CA GLY A 32 6.94 2.12 -10.33
C GLY A 32 6.58 2.82 -9.03
N ASN A 33 7.51 3.67 -8.58
CA ASN A 33 7.51 4.24 -7.24
C ASN A 33 6.83 5.61 -7.12
N ALA A 34 6.51 6.24 -8.25
CA ALA A 34 5.82 7.52 -8.33
C ALA A 34 4.35 7.28 -8.75
N LEU A 35 3.51 6.91 -7.78
CA LEU A 35 2.09 6.61 -8.00
C LEU A 35 1.22 7.81 -7.63
N ASP A 36 0.32 8.20 -8.52
CA ASP A 36 -0.72 9.20 -8.22
C ASP A 36 -1.92 8.57 -7.49
N GLU A 37 -2.71 9.42 -6.81
CA GLU A 37 -3.87 8.98 -6.03
C GLU A 37 -4.95 8.28 -6.88
N HIS A 38 -5.18 8.72 -8.11
CA HIS A 38 -6.18 8.12 -8.99
C HIS A 38 -5.77 6.69 -9.37
N THR A 39 -4.51 6.49 -9.75
CA THR A 39 -3.94 5.16 -10.03
C THR A 39 -4.08 4.22 -8.83
N ILE A 40 -3.75 4.70 -7.62
CA ILE A 40 -3.85 3.86 -6.41
C ILE A 40 -5.31 3.48 -6.14
N ARG A 41 -6.24 4.44 -6.23
CA ARG A 41 -7.67 4.17 -5.98
C ARG A 41 -8.25 3.17 -6.96
N HIS A 42 -7.92 3.31 -8.24
CA HIS A 42 -8.40 2.40 -9.27
C HIS A 42 -7.95 0.96 -9.00
N GLU A 43 -6.70 0.75 -8.62
CA GLU A 43 -6.16 -0.58 -8.30
C GLU A 43 -6.74 -1.17 -6.98
N LEU A 44 -7.35 -0.33 -6.14
CA LEU A 44 -8.02 -0.73 -4.91
C LEU A 44 -9.51 -1.03 -5.08
N GLU A 45 -10.11 -0.87 -6.27
CA GLU A 45 -11.55 -1.11 -6.51
C GLU A 45 -11.98 -2.54 -6.13
N GLY A 46 -11.09 -3.53 -6.29
CA GLY A 46 -11.34 -4.92 -5.87
C GLY A 46 -11.16 -5.19 -4.37
N HIS A 47 -10.72 -4.21 -3.58
CA HIS A 47 -10.33 -4.38 -2.17
C HIS A 47 -11.29 -3.67 -1.21
N ILE A 48 -12.43 -4.31 -0.95
CA ILE A 48 -13.50 -3.74 -0.11
C ILE A 48 -12.99 -3.45 1.29
N ARG A 49 -13.29 -2.23 1.75
CA ARG A 49 -12.88 -1.73 3.07
C ARG A 49 -14.01 -1.05 3.81
N ARG A 50 -14.16 -1.39 5.10
CA ARG A 50 -15.20 -0.82 5.96
C ARG A 50 -14.72 0.27 6.91
N CYS A 51 -13.50 0.16 7.44
CA CYS A 51 -13.12 0.94 8.62
C CYS A 51 -12.48 2.29 8.34
N THR A 52 -11.63 2.41 7.30
CA THR A 52 -10.76 3.60 7.11
C THR A 52 -11.20 4.56 6.00
N GLY A 53 -12.24 4.24 5.23
CA GLY A 53 -12.72 5.09 4.13
C GLY A 53 -11.70 5.34 3.00
N TYR A 54 -10.73 4.44 2.82
CA TYR A 54 -9.68 4.45 1.78
C TYR A 54 -8.62 5.56 1.85
N HIS A 55 -8.95 6.76 2.34
CA HIS A 55 -8.05 7.93 2.30
C HIS A 55 -6.66 7.67 2.88
N ASN A 56 -6.58 7.08 4.07
CA ASN A 56 -5.31 6.80 4.75
C ASN A 56 -4.50 5.68 4.08
N ILE A 57 -5.14 4.79 3.33
CA ILE A 57 -4.42 3.72 2.60
C ILE A 57 -3.80 4.26 1.34
N VAL A 58 -4.49 5.15 0.63
CA VAL A 58 -3.90 5.80 -0.54
C VAL A 58 -2.63 6.53 -0.10
N LYS A 59 -2.68 7.29 1.00
CA LYS A 59 -1.50 7.93 1.61
C LYS A 59 -0.39 6.93 1.97
N ALA A 60 -0.74 5.84 2.64
CA ALA A 60 0.21 4.80 3.02
C ALA A 60 0.89 4.14 1.81
N ILE A 61 0.15 3.89 0.73
CA ILE A 61 0.67 3.28 -0.50
C ILE A 61 1.58 4.26 -1.22
N ALA A 62 1.16 5.52 -1.43
CA ALA A 62 1.98 6.54 -2.07
C ALA A 62 3.30 6.75 -1.32
N SER A 63 3.23 6.95 0.00
CA SER A 63 4.42 7.10 0.85
C SER A 63 5.31 5.85 0.84
N SER A 64 4.73 4.65 0.87
CA SER A 64 5.51 3.43 0.77
C SER A 64 6.14 3.23 -0.60
N ALA A 65 5.51 3.68 -1.68
CA ALA A 65 6.03 3.56 -3.04
C ALA A 65 7.33 4.37 -3.17
N GLU A 66 7.31 5.61 -2.67
CA GLU A 66 8.50 6.47 -2.59
C GLU A 66 9.60 5.84 -1.74
N ALA A 67 9.27 5.34 -0.55
CA ALA A 67 10.23 4.69 0.35
C ALA A 67 10.87 3.44 -0.28
N MET A 68 10.10 2.66 -1.05
CA MET A 68 10.60 1.49 -1.77
C MET A 68 11.54 1.84 -2.94
N ALA A 69 11.62 3.11 -3.36
CA ALA A 69 12.62 3.54 -4.33
C ALA A 69 14.00 3.72 -3.69
N ALA A 70 14.01 4.09 -2.41
CA ALA A 70 15.22 4.39 -1.64
C ALA A 70 15.87 3.14 -1.03
N GLU A 71 15.15 2.03 -0.91
CA GLU A 71 15.65 0.79 -0.32
C GLU A 71 15.74 -0.35 -1.36
N PRO A 72 16.92 -0.96 -1.57
CA PRO A 72 17.02 -2.20 -2.32
C PRO A 72 16.24 -3.31 -1.58
N GLN A 73 15.36 -3.99 -2.31
CA GLN A 73 14.50 -5.05 -1.76
C GLN A 73 15.37 -6.17 -1.17
N LYS A 74 15.40 -6.29 0.16
CA LYS A 74 16.01 -7.44 0.83
C LYS A 74 15.13 -8.66 0.55
N VAL A 75 15.68 -9.65 -0.16
CA VAL A 75 15.05 -10.96 -0.28
C VAL A 75 15.09 -11.60 1.12
N ALA A 76 13.93 -11.96 1.66
CA ALA A 76 13.86 -12.68 2.92
C ALA A 76 14.59 -14.01 2.74
N ALA A 77 15.62 -14.26 3.57
CA ALA A 77 16.26 -15.56 3.63
C ALA A 77 15.26 -16.58 4.18
N GLU A 78 15.07 -17.67 3.44
CA GLU A 78 14.33 -18.87 3.87
C GLU A 78 14.95 -19.49 5.14
#